data_AF-A0A917VPG6-F1
#
_entry.id   AF-A0A917VPG6-F1
#
_cell.length_a   1.000
_cell.length_b   1.000
_cell.length_c   1.000
_cell.angle_alpha   90.00
_cell.angle_beta   90.00
_cell.angle_gamma   90.00
#
_symmetry.space_group_name_H-M   'P 1'
#
loop_
_entity.id
_entity.type
_entity.pdbx_description
1 polymer ?
#
loop_
_entity_poly.entity_id
_entity_poly.type
_entity_poly.pdbx_seq_one_letter_code
_entity_poly.pdbx_strand_id
1 'polypeptide(L)' 'MEALELDILRDEDIDYVRRTAAAGVSTELHVHPSIPHAFEAIAFDTAVARRMKADRIRVLKGL' A
#
# COMPACT_ATOMS: atom_id res chain seq x y z
N MET A 1 -2.10 1.24 4.04
CA MET A 1 -2.68 0.81 2.76
C MET A 1 -1.64 1.03 1.68
N GLU A 2 -1.55 0.14 0.71
CA GLU A 2 -0.66 0.29 -0.44
C GLU A 2 -1.55 0.33 -1.69
N ALA A 3 -1.40 1.34 -2.55
CA ALA A 3 -2.04 1.39 -3.86
C ALA A 3 -0.95 1.30 -4.94
N LEU A 4 -1.20 0.53 -5.98
CA LEU A 4 -0.21 0.22 -7.01
C LEU A 4 -0.65 0.83 -8.35
N GLU A 5 0.23 1.57 -9.03
CA GLU A 5 -0.18 2.37 -10.20
C GLU A 5 -0.77 1.53 -11.35
N LEU A 6 -0.27 0.30 -11.54
CA LEU A 6 -0.71 -0.62 -12.61
C LEU A 6 -1.71 -1.67 -12.11
N ASP A 7 -2.32 -1.45 -10.94
CA ASP A 7 -3.36 -2.30 -10.39
C ASP A 7 -4.75 -1.75 -10.73
N ILE A 8 -5.66 -2.64 -11.14
CA ILE A 8 -7.05 -2.30 -11.45
C ILE A 8 -7.79 -1.79 -10.21
N LEU A 9 -7.31 -2.13 -9.01
CA LEU A 9 -7.89 -1.71 -7.73
C LEU A 9 -7.35 -0.38 -7.23
N ARG A 10 -6.41 0.27 -7.94
CA ARG A 10 -5.74 1.51 -7.48
C ARG A 10 -6.71 2.57 -6.99
N ASP A 11 -7.72 2.89 -7.80
CA ASP A 11 -8.66 3.97 -7.48
C ASP A 11 -9.65 3.55 -6.39
N GLU A 12 -9.99 2.25 -6.32
CA GLU A 12 -10.79 1.70 -5.22
C GLU A 12 -10.04 1.79 -3.88
N ASP A 13 -8.75 1.43 -3.86
CA ASP A 13 -7.90 1.51 -2.67
C ASP A 13 -7.79 2.94 -2.15
N ILE A 14 -7.59 3.90 -3.07
CA ILE A 14 -7.51 5.32 -2.74
C ILE A 14 -8.84 5.82 -2.16
N ASP A 15 -9.99 5.49 -2.79
CA ASP A 15 -11.29 5.91 -2.28
C ASP A 15 -11.63 5.24 -0.95
N TYR A 16 -11.25 3.98 -0.75
CA TYR A 16 -11.41 3.27 0.52
C TYR A 16 -10.67 3.98 1.65
N VAL A 17 -9.39 4.34 1.44
CA VAL A 17 -8.63 5.12 2.43
C VAL A 17 -9.27 6.47 2.66
N ARG A 18 -9.67 7.18 1.61
CA ARG A 18 -10.32 8.50 1.72
C ARG A 18 -11.57 8.43 2.60
N ARG A 19 -12.45 7.45 2.37
CA ARG A 19 -13.67 7.24 3.17
C ARG A 19 -13.34 6.84 4.61
N THR A 20 -12.33 6.00 4.80
CA THR A 20 -11.88 5.54 6.12
C THR A 20 -11.31 6.70 6.96
N ALA A 21 -10.49 7.55 6.34
CA ALA A 21 -9.99 8.77 6.95
C ALA A 21 -11.11 9.75 7.31
N ALA A 22 -12.08 9.95 6.42
CA ALA A 22 -13.25 10.80 6.68
C ALA A 22 -14.12 10.30 7.85
N ALA A 23 -14.09 9.00 8.15
CA ALA A 23 -14.75 8.41 9.32
C ALA A 23 -13.96 8.57 10.63
N GLY A 24 -12.83 9.29 10.62
CA GLY A 24 -12.01 9.53 11.81
C GLY A 24 -11.03 8.40 12.16
N VAL A 25 -10.88 7.40 11.30
CA VAL A 25 -9.91 6.32 11.49
C VAL A 25 -8.53 6.81 11.03
N SER A 26 -7.52 6.65 11.89
CA SER A 26 -6.12 6.95 11.54
C SER A 26 -5.67 6.04 10.39
N THR A 27 -5.20 6.64 9.30
CA THR A 27 -4.85 5.92 8.07
C THR A 27 -3.52 6.40 7.51
N GLU A 28 -2.78 5.46 6.91
CA GLU A 28 -1.55 5.71 6.16
C GLU A 28 -1.72 5.05 4.79
N LEU A 29 -1.43 5.79 3.71
CA LEU A 29 -1.52 5.32 2.33
C LEU A 29 -0.25 5.67 1.57
N HIS A 30 0.31 4.68 0.89
CA HIS A 30 1.39 4.87 -0.08
C HIS A 30 0.93 4.47 -1.47
N VAL A 31 1.25 5.29 -2.47
CA VAL A 31 1.01 4.99 -3.89
C VAL A 31 2.34 4.68 -4.55
N HIS A 32 2.46 3.49 -5.15
CA HIS A 32 3.71 3.02 -5.75
C HIS A 32 3.65 3.04 -7.27
N PRO A 33 4.56 3.78 -7.94
CA PRO A 33 4.57 3.89 -9.39
C PRO A 33 5.05 2.60 -10.04
N SER A 34 4.52 2.30 -11.23
CA SER A 34 4.93 1.19 -12.10
C SER A 34 4.77 -0.22 -11.50
N ILE A 35 4.06 -0.37 -10.38
CA ILE A 35 3.88 -1.67 -9.72
C ILE A 35 2.54 -2.29 -10.13
N PRO A 36 2.51 -3.56 -10.59
CA PRO A 36 1.28 -4.28 -10.91
C PRO A 36 0.70 -5.01 -9.69
N HIS A 37 -0.54 -5.47 -9.82
CA HIS A 37 -1.21 -6.29 -8.82
C HIS A 37 -0.37 -7.51 -8.40
N ALA A 38 -0.38 -7.82 -7.10
CA ALA A 38 0.26 -8.99 -6.50
C ALA A 38 1.77 -9.16 -6.79
N PHE A 39 2.49 -8.09 -7.18
CA PHE A 39 3.92 -8.20 -7.51
C PHE A 39 4.77 -8.82 -6.38
N GLU A 40 4.39 -8.65 -5.11
CA GLU A 40 5.10 -9.22 -3.95
C GLU A 40 5.16 -10.75 -3.97
N ALA A 41 4.26 -11.44 -4.69
CA ALA A 41 4.29 -12.90 -4.83
C ALA A 41 5.31 -13.39 -5.86
N ILE A 42 5.68 -12.53 -6.82
CA ILE A 42 6.53 -12.89 -7.97
C ILE A 42 7.89 -12.20 -7.96
N ALA A 43 7.99 -11.03 -7.32
CA ALA A 43 9.16 -10.15 -7.32
C ALA A 43 9.48 -9.66 -5.88
N PHE A 44 9.42 -10.59 -4.93
CA PHE A 44 9.59 -10.35 -3.49
C PHE A 44 10.97 -9.82 -3.08
N ASP A 45 11.97 -9.95 -3.95
CA ASP A 45 13.35 -9.52 -3.75
C ASP A 45 13.65 -8.14 -4.36
N THR A 46 12.66 -7.47 -4.93
CA THR A 46 12.83 -6.10 -5.43
C THR A 46 12.99 -5.10 -4.28
N ALA A 47 13.61 -3.95 -4.56
CA ALA A 47 13.77 -2.89 -3.56
C ALA A 47 12.41 -2.36 -3.07
N VAL A 48 11.41 -2.28 -3.95
CA VAL A 48 10.06 -1.83 -3.61
C VAL A 48 9.31 -2.86 -2.75
N ALA A 49 9.41 -4.16 -3.01
CA ALA A 49 8.85 -5.20 -2.13
C ALA A 49 9.45 -5.14 -0.72
N ARG A 50 10.78 -5.00 -0.62
CA ARG A 50 11.45 -4.85 0.68
C ARG A 50 10.98 -3.59 1.42
N ARG A 51 10.82 -2.48 0.71
CA ARG A 51 10.35 -1.22 1.30
C ARG A 51 8.91 -1.35 1.82
N MET A 52 7.99 -1.84 1.01
CA MET A 52 6.59 -2.04 1.41
C MET A 52 6.47 -2.98 2.62
N LYS A 53 7.24 -4.07 2.65
CA LYS A 53 7.32 -4.96 3.81
C LYS A 53 7.85 -4.23 5.05
N ALA A 54 8.89 -3.41 4.90
CA ALA A 54 9.44 -2.63 6.00
C ALA A 54 8.44 -1.60 6.54
N ASP A 55 7.69 -0.93 5.66
CA ASP A 55 6.64 0.01 6.04
C ASP A 55 5.52 -0.67 6.84
N ARG A 56 5.03 -1.83 6.38
CA ARG A 56 4.05 -2.63 7.14
C ARG A 56 4.59 -3.04 8.51
N ILE A 57 5.84 -3.51 8.58
CA ILE A 57 6.47 -3.90 9.84
C ILE A 57 6.63 -2.70 10.77
N ARG A 58 6.99 -1.52 10.24
CA ARG A 58 7.11 -0.28 11.02
C ARG A 58 5.79 0.07 11.68
N VAL A 59 4.69 0.06 10.92
CA VAL A 59 3.35 0.36 11.45
C VAL A 59 2.90 -0.65 12.50
N LEU A 60 3.25 -1.94 12.34
CA LEU A 60 2.94 -2.97 13.34
C LEU A 60 3.78 -2.87 14.62
N LYS A 61 4.86 -2.07 14.63
CA LYS A 61 5.86 -2.05 15.69
C LYS A 61 5.83 -0.84 16.60
N GLY A 62 5.12 0.24 16.29
CA GLY A 62 5.22 1.43 17.14
C GLY A 62 4.97 2.76 16.44
N LEU A 63 3.84 3.07 15.82
CA LEU A 63 2.48 2.78 16.30
C LEU A 63 2.33 1.54 17.17
#